data_AF-K4ICN6-F1
#
_entry.id   AF-K4ICN6-F1
#
_cell.length_a   1.000
_cell.length_b   1.000
_cell.length_c   1.000
_cell.angle_alpha   90.00
_cell.angle_beta   90.00
_cell.angle_gamma   90.00
#
_symmetry.space_group_name_H-M   'P 1'
#
loop_
_entity.id
_entity.type
_entity.pdbx_description
1 polymer ?
#
loop_
_entity_poly.entity_id
_entity_poly.type
_entity_poly.pdbx_seq_one_letter_code
_entity_poly.pdbx_strand_id
1 'polypeptide(L)'
;MKKLLLVNLLFLLVSFNSFGQEKETKLVEITGTEVPKTRGENPNIKTDFVCDAPDVAVAKPAATRGSTCTINVDNYTGFDIKVYVDGYFEGWVHPWDEGSVTVIGGYTEVYCMTSGGSYEWEATGDCDSYFTYKLTESNSR
;
A
#
# COMPACT_ATOMS: atom_id res chain seq x y z
N MET A 1 31.38 -43.53 -29.87
CA MET A 1 31.07 -42.15 -30.33
C MET A 1 29.57 -41.82 -30.37
N LYS A 2 28.65 -42.73 -30.73
CA LYS A 2 27.19 -42.46 -30.69
C LYS A 2 26.60 -42.24 -29.29
N LYS A 3 27.15 -42.89 -28.24
CA LYS A 3 26.66 -42.75 -26.86
C LYS A 3 27.08 -41.42 -26.18
N LEU A 4 28.12 -40.75 -26.66
CA LEU A 4 28.62 -39.48 -26.10
C LEU A 4 27.84 -38.26 -26.64
N LEU A 5 27.24 -38.39 -27.82
CA LEU A 5 26.38 -37.38 -28.45
C LEU A 5 25.00 -37.30 -27.80
N LEU A 6 24.46 -38.43 -27.33
CA LEU A 6 23.16 -38.49 -26.65
C LEU A 6 23.17 -37.84 -25.26
N VAL A 7 24.31 -37.85 -24.55
CA VAL A 7 24.43 -37.24 -23.22
C VAL A 7 24.52 -35.71 -23.29
N ASN A 8 25.12 -35.15 -24.34
CA ASN A 8 25.18 -33.70 -24.55
C ASN A 8 23.86 -33.10 -25.04
N LEU A 9 23.04 -33.87 -25.76
CA LEU A 9 21.73 -33.41 -26.24
C LEU A 9 20.69 -33.34 -25.10
N LEU A 10 20.86 -34.15 -24.05
CA LEU A 10 19.94 -34.16 -22.89
C LEU A 10 20.18 -32.98 -21.93
N PHE A 11 21.39 -32.42 -21.89
CA PHE A 11 21.72 -31.26 -21.04
C PHE A 11 21.25 -29.91 -21.61
N LEU A 12 20.94 -29.83 -22.91
CA LEU A 12 20.49 -28.60 -23.58
C LEU A 12 18.97 -28.34 -23.47
N LEU A 13 18.20 -29.28 -22.94
CA LEU A 13 16.73 -29.18 -22.83
C LEU A 13 16.23 -28.66 -21.47
N VAL A 14 17.12 -28.34 -20.52
CA VAL A 14 16.75 -27.84 -19.18
C VAL A 14 16.86 -26.31 -19.07
N SER A 15 17.23 -25.64 -20.16
CA SER A 15 17.64 -24.22 -20.10
C SER A 15 16.53 -23.22 -20.41
N PHE A 16 15.26 -23.44 -20.05
CA PHE A 16 14.25 -22.38 -20.20
C PHE A 16 13.21 -22.39 -19.08
N ASN A 17 12.93 -21.19 -18.59
CA ASN A 17 11.90 -20.78 -17.61
C ASN A 17 12.34 -20.68 -16.15
N SER A 18 13.44 -19.95 -15.89
CA SER A 18 13.50 -19.15 -14.66
C SER A 18 12.72 -17.85 -14.91
N PHE A 19 11.39 -17.93 -14.98
CA PHE A 19 10.56 -16.74 -14.79
C PHE A 19 10.66 -16.40 -13.30
N GLY A 20 11.45 -15.38 -12.96
CA GLY A 20 11.26 -14.74 -11.66
C GLY A 20 9.79 -14.35 -11.57
N GLN A 21 9.09 -14.77 -10.51
CA GLN A 21 7.70 -14.41 -10.31
C GLN A 21 7.63 -12.89 -10.17
N GLU A 22 7.24 -12.21 -11.24
CA GLU A 22 6.87 -10.80 -11.18
C GLU A 22 5.60 -10.70 -10.34
N LYS A 23 5.59 -9.81 -9.35
CA LYS A 23 4.41 -9.62 -8.49
C LYS A 23 3.29 -9.06 -9.34
N GLU A 24 2.08 -9.58 -9.13
CA GLU A 24 0.88 -9.07 -9.76
C GLU A 24 0.61 -7.63 -9.30
N THR A 25 0.15 -6.78 -10.22
CA THR A 25 -0.40 -5.45 -9.90
C THR A 25 -1.91 -5.56 -9.73
N LYS A 26 -2.42 -5.13 -8.57
CA LYS A 26 -3.83 -5.15 -8.20
C LYS A 26 -4.35 -3.72 -8.04
N LEU A 27 -5.37 -3.41 -8.82
CA LEU A 27 -6.19 -2.21 -8.64
C LEU A 27 -7.34 -2.56 -7.68
N VAL A 28 -7.42 -1.84 -6.57
CA VAL A 28 -8.50 -1.97 -5.59
C VAL A 28 -9.29 -0.67 -5.61
N GLU A 29 -10.46 -0.70 -6.23
CA GLU A 29 -11.38 0.45 -6.20
C GLU A 29 -12.15 0.43 -4.88
N ILE A 30 -12.03 1.51 -4.11
CA ILE A 30 -12.70 1.68 -2.82
C ILE A 30 -13.65 2.88 -2.93
N THR A 31 -14.92 2.66 -2.63
CA THR A 31 -15.92 3.71 -2.53
C THR A 31 -15.99 4.23 -1.11
N GLY A 32 -15.90 5.54 -0.96
CA GLY A 32 -15.84 6.21 0.34
C GLY A 32 -17.16 6.13 1.08
N THR A 33 -17.08 5.89 2.38
CA THR A 33 -18.23 5.92 3.28
C THR A 33 -18.30 7.29 3.95
N GLU A 34 -19.47 7.92 3.93
CA GLU A 34 -19.70 9.15 4.69
C GLU A 34 -19.60 8.86 6.20
N VAL A 35 -18.78 9.63 6.89
CA VAL A 35 -18.59 9.50 8.33
C VAL A 35 -19.38 10.59 9.04
N PRO A 36 -20.38 10.24 9.88
CA PRO A 36 -21.04 11.23 10.71
C PRO A 36 -20.02 11.80 11.69
N LYS A 37 -20.06 13.12 11.92
CA LYS A 37 -19.22 13.77 12.94
C LYS A 37 -19.56 13.23 14.33
N THR A 38 -18.82 12.22 14.77
CA THR A 38 -18.94 11.65 16.11
C THR A 38 -17.94 12.30 17.06
N ARG A 39 -18.24 12.30 18.35
CA ARG A 39 -17.29 12.68 19.40
C ARG A 39 -16.60 11.40 19.87
N GLY A 40 -15.33 11.21 19.53
CA GLY A 40 -14.54 10.04 19.95
C GLY A 40 -13.24 9.92 19.16
N GLU A 41 -12.31 9.12 19.69
CA GLU A 41 -11.12 8.69 18.94
C GLU A 41 -11.54 7.70 17.86
N ASN A 42 -11.01 7.85 16.65
CA ASN A 42 -11.24 6.92 15.56
C ASN A 42 -10.42 5.64 15.81
N PRO A 43 -11.04 4.46 15.90
CA PRO A 43 -10.33 3.21 16.23
C PRO A 43 -9.28 2.81 15.18
N ASN A 44 -9.40 3.30 13.95
CA ASN A 44 -8.47 3.02 12.86
C ASN A 44 -7.23 3.94 12.89
N ILE A 45 -7.14 4.88 13.84
CA ILE A 45 -6.04 5.82 13.97
C ILE A 45 -5.29 5.58 15.28
N LYS A 46 -4.06 5.07 15.17
CA LYS A 46 -3.12 4.89 16.30
C LYS A 46 -2.21 6.10 16.46
N THR A 47 -1.79 6.72 15.37
CA THR A 47 -0.94 7.92 15.38
C THR A 47 -1.34 8.83 14.24
N ASP A 48 -1.72 10.06 14.57
CA ASP A 48 -2.11 11.08 13.60
C ASP A 48 -1.02 12.17 13.46
N PHE A 49 -1.10 12.93 12.37
CA PHE A 49 -0.28 14.12 12.18
C PHE A 49 -0.59 15.20 13.22
N VAL A 50 0.46 15.79 13.80
CA VAL A 50 0.37 16.91 14.74
C VAL A 50 1.20 18.08 14.19
N CYS A 51 0.55 19.20 13.88
CA CYS A 51 1.18 20.37 13.26
C CYS A 51 2.28 21.00 14.13
N ASP A 52 2.07 21.03 15.45
CA ASP A 52 2.97 21.66 16.42
C ASP A 52 3.73 20.61 17.25
N ALA A 53 4.12 19.50 16.61
CA ALA A 53 4.88 18.45 17.28
C ALA A 53 6.27 18.99 17.72
N PRO A 54 6.72 18.70 18.96
CA PRO A 54 8.05 19.10 19.40
C PRO A 54 9.14 18.33 18.64
N ASP A 55 10.29 18.96 18.44
CA ASP A 55 11.47 18.34 17.84
C ASP A 55 12.04 17.24 18.76
N VAL A 56 11.54 16.01 18.59
CA VAL A 56 11.99 14.83 19.34
C VAL A 56 12.67 13.87 18.37
N ALA A 57 13.98 13.68 18.55
CA ALA A 57 14.73 12.71 17.77
C ALA A 57 14.25 11.29 18.11
N VAL A 58 13.70 10.58 17.12
CA VAL A 58 13.37 9.17 17.24
C VAL A 58 14.57 8.34 16.76
N ALA A 59 14.95 7.31 17.53
CA ALA A 59 16.01 6.41 17.12
C ALA A 59 15.65 5.71 15.82
N LYS A 60 16.61 5.59 14.90
CA LYS A 60 16.43 4.78 13.69
C LYS A 60 16.01 3.36 14.11
N PRO A 61 14.88 2.82 13.60
CA PRO A 61 14.49 1.45 13.88
C PRO A 61 15.62 0.47 13.54
N ALA A 62 15.75 -0.59 14.34
CA ALA A 62 16.70 -1.65 14.02
C ALA A 62 16.40 -2.22 12.64
N ALA A 63 17.44 -2.55 11.86
CA ALA A 63 17.26 -3.16 10.56
C ALA A 63 16.48 -4.48 10.74
N THR A 64 15.24 -4.50 10.26
CA THR A 64 14.45 -5.72 10.21
C THR A 64 14.88 -6.52 8.97
N ARG A 65 14.83 -7.85 9.05
CA ARG A 65 15.03 -8.73 7.88
C ARG A 65 13.77 -8.80 7.00
N GLY A 66 12.76 -7.99 7.29
CA GLY A 66 11.50 -7.99 6.56
C GLY A 66 11.68 -7.44 5.15
N SER A 67 10.89 -7.97 4.21
CA SER A 67 10.71 -7.32 2.91
C SER A 67 10.05 -5.94 3.11
N THR A 68 10.20 -5.04 2.15
CA THR A 68 9.34 -3.86 2.02
C THR A 68 8.57 -3.96 0.72
N CYS A 69 7.45 -3.26 0.63
CA CYS A 69 6.77 -3.03 -0.64
C CYS A 69 6.25 -1.60 -0.71
N THR A 70 5.93 -1.16 -1.92
CA THR A 70 5.31 0.14 -2.16
C THR A 70 3.83 -0.10 -2.44
N ILE A 71 2.98 0.65 -1.76
CA ILE A 71 1.56 0.76 -2.09
C ILE A 71 1.30 2.15 -2.67
N ASN A 72 0.37 2.23 -3.61
CA ASN A 72 -0.07 3.46 -4.22
C ASN A 72 -1.50 3.78 -3.80
N VAL A 73 -1.79 5.05 -3.63
CA VAL A 73 -3.12 5.58 -3.34
C VAL A 73 -3.46 6.60 -4.42
N ASP A 74 -4.46 6.29 -5.24
CA ASP A 74 -4.97 7.15 -6.30
C ASP A 74 -6.21 7.89 -5.78
N ASN A 75 -6.07 9.20 -5.55
CA ASN A 75 -7.15 10.03 -5.04
C ASN A 75 -8.04 10.52 -6.17
N TYR A 76 -9.12 9.80 -6.42
CA TYR A 76 -10.12 10.15 -7.42
C TYR A 76 -11.24 11.05 -6.84
N THR A 77 -10.89 11.94 -5.90
CA THR A 77 -11.82 12.81 -5.18
C THR A 77 -11.34 14.26 -5.15
N GLY A 78 -12.23 15.17 -4.76
CA GLY A 78 -11.94 16.59 -4.59
C GLY A 78 -11.29 16.97 -3.25
N PHE A 79 -10.93 16.00 -2.41
CA PHE A 79 -10.49 16.24 -1.03
C PHE A 79 -9.01 15.94 -0.81
N ASP A 80 -8.37 16.61 0.14
CA ASP A 80 -7.10 16.13 0.70
C ASP A 80 -7.36 14.89 1.57
N ILE A 81 -6.59 13.83 1.32
CA ILE A 81 -6.75 12.54 1.99
C ILE A 81 -5.53 12.27 2.87
N LYS A 82 -5.77 11.94 4.14
CA LYS A 82 -4.78 11.35 5.04
C LYS A 82 -4.72 9.85 4.79
N VAL A 83 -3.51 9.31 4.69
CA VAL A 83 -3.24 7.88 4.51
C VAL A 83 -2.67 7.31 5.81
N TYR A 84 -3.23 6.20 6.25
CA TYR A 84 -2.77 5.43 7.40
C TYR A 84 -2.51 3.99 6.98
N VAL A 85 -1.40 3.42 7.46
CA VAL A 85 -1.07 2.00 7.29
C VAL A 85 -1.00 1.37 8.66
N ASP A 86 -1.80 0.32 8.89
CA ASP A 86 -2.03 -0.29 10.20
C ASP A 86 -2.32 0.75 11.32
N GLY A 87 -2.98 1.85 10.95
CA GLY A 87 -3.36 2.97 11.81
C GLY A 87 -2.27 4.01 12.09
N TYR A 88 -1.09 3.92 11.48
CA TYR A 88 -0.06 4.95 11.58
C TYR A 88 -0.13 5.89 10.38
N PHE A 89 -0.12 7.20 10.63
CA PHE A 89 -0.14 8.22 9.58
C PHE A 89 1.12 8.16 8.71
N GLU A 90 0.94 8.03 7.40
CA GLU A 90 2.03 7.91 6.41
C GLU A 90 2.13 9.11 5.46
N GLY A 91 1.08 9.93 5.36
CA GLY A 91 1.14 11.13 4.53
C GLY A 91 -0.22 11.61 4.01
N TRP A 92 -0.12 12.55 3.07
CA TRP A 92 -1.25 13.17 2.41
C TRP A 92 -1.25 12.82 0.93
N VAL A 93 -2.44 12.68 0.34
CA VAL A 93 -2.65 12.68 -1.10
C VAL A 93 -3.59 13.82 -1.46
N HIS A 94 -3.13 14.71 -2.33
CA HIS A 94 -3.90 15.87 -2.76
C HIS A 94 -5.05 15.48 -3.69
N PRO A 95 -6.08 16.34 -3.85
CA PRO A 95 -7.20 16.10 -4.76
C PRO A 95 -6.71 15.74 -6.17
N TRP A 96 -7.27 14.67 -6.75
CA TRP A 96 -6.97 14.22 -8.13
C TRP A 96 -5.50 13.82 -8.37
N ASP A 97 -4.77 13.48 -7.31
CA ASP A 97 -3.35 13.13 -7.36
C ASP A 97 -3.10 11.68 -6.89
N GLU A 98 -1.89 11.18 -7.13
CA GLU A 98 -1.46 9.85 -6.68
C GLU A 98 -0.30 9.97 -5.68
N GLY A 99 -0.40 9.24 -4.56
CA GLY A 99 0.66 9.10 -3.57
C GLY A 99 1.19 7.67 -3.51
N SER A 100 2.42 7.52 -3.03
CA SER A 100 2.97 6.19 -2.71
C SER A 100 3.66 6.19 -1.36
N VAL A 101 3.55 5.07 -0.64
CA VAL A 101 4.24 4.85 0.63
C VAL A 101 4.96 3.51 0.58
N THR A 102 6.19 3.48 1.10
CA THR A 102 6.94 2.24 1.30
C THR A 102 6.65 1.69 2.68
N VAL A 103 6.03 0.52 2.72
CA VAL A 103 5.59 -0.16 3.94
C VAL A 103 6.45 -1.38 4.23
N ILE A 104 6.49 -1.79 5.50
CA ILE A 104 7.15 -3.03 5.91
C ILE A 104 6.27 -4.22 5.49
N GLY A 105 6.91 -5.31 5.09
CA GLY A 105 6.28 -6.59 4.78
C GLY A 105 5.45 -7.09 5.93
N GLY A 106 4.17 -7.39 5.63
CA GLY A 106 3.20 -7.85 6.63
C GLY A 106 2.29 -6.76 7.19
N TYR A 107 2.23 -5.57 6.56
CA TYR A 107 1.10 -4.67 6.81
C TYR A 107 -0.22 -5.37 6.47
N THR A 108 -1.29 -4.96 7.13
CA THR A 108 -2.58 -5.65 7.05
C THR A 108 -3.71 -4.75 6.58
N GLU A 109 -3.62 -3.46 6.88
CA GLU A 109 -4.70 -2.51 6.68
C GLU A 109 -4.19 -1.19 6.10
N VAL A 110 -4.94 -0.67 5.13
CA VAL A 110 -4.83 0.70 4.65
C VAL A 110 -6.13 1.40 4.98
N TYR A 111 -6.03 2.44 5.79
CA TYR A 111 -7.15 3.29 6.16
C TYR A 111 -6.88 4.70 5.63
N CYS A 112 -7.84 5.28 4.94
CA CYS A 112 -7.77 6.64 4.44
C CYS A 112 -8.95 7.44 4.95
N MET A 113 -8.74 8.72 5.22
CA MET A 113 -9.83 9.63 5.55
C MET A 113 -9.58 11.00 4.94
N THR A 114 -10.66 11.69 4.60
CA THR A 114 -10.54 13.12 4.26
C THR A 114 -9.96 13.92 5.42
N SER A 115 -9.18 14.95 5.12
CA SER A 115 -8.61 15.87 6.10
C SER A 115 -9.66 16.47 7.05
N GLY A 116 -10.86 16.71 6.54
CA GLY A 116 -12.02 17.20 7.28
C GLY A 116 -12.85 16.14 8.01
N GLY A 117 -12.53 14.85 7.83
CA GLY A 117 -13.21 13.72 8.49
C GLY A 117 -14.64 13.46 8.00
N SER A 118 -14.95 13.80 6.74
CA SER A 118 -16.28 13.62 6.14
C SER A 118 -16.46 12.26 5.47
N TYR A 119 -15.37 11.68 4.98
CA TYR A 119 -15.34 10.39 4.30
C TYR A 119 -14.14 9.55 4.76
N GLU A 120 -14.33 8.24 4.72
CA GLU A 120 -13.30 7.23 4.96
C GLU A 120 -13.33 6.10 3.94
N TRP A 121 -12.17 5.46 3.79
CA TRP A 121 -11.92 4.29 2.95
C TRP A 121 -11.07 3.31 3.73
N GLU A 122 -11.36 2.02 3.60
CA GLU A 122 -10.63 0.95 4.27
C GLU A 122 -10.43 -0.21 3.30
N ALA A 123 -9.22 -0.76 3.29
CA ALA A 123 -8.93 -1.99 2.58
C ALA A 123 -7.85 -2.81 3.30
N THR A 124 -7.93 -4.12 3.15
CA THR A 124 -6.85 -5.01 3.52
C THR A 124 -5.76 -5.03 2.46
N GLY A 125 -4.52 -5.29 2.86
CA GLY A 125 -3.41 -5.45 1.93
C GLY A 125 -2.33 -6.37 2.45
N ASP A 126 -1.37 -6.63 1.57
CA ASP A 126 -0.15 -7.38 1.86
C ASP A 126 0.98 -6.92 0.91
N CYS A 127 2.17 -7.50 1.07
CA CYS A 127 3.31 -7.23 0.19
C CYS A 127 3.52 -8.32 -0.88
N ASP A 128 2.55 -9.20 -1.12
CA ASP A 128 2.64 -10.26 -2.13
C ASP A 128 2.26 -9.74 -3.54
N SER A 129 1.58 -8.60 -3.61
CA SER A 129 1.22 -7.89 -4.84
C SER A 129 1.61 -6.42 -4.79
N TYR A 130 1.69 -5.75 -5.95
CA TYR A 130 1.71 -4.29 -6.02
C TYR A 130 0.27 -3.79 -5.96
N PHE A 131 -0.05 -2.95 -4.97
CA PHE A 131 -1.41 -2.44 -4.80
C PHE A 131 -1.52 -0.97 -5.21
N THR A 132 -2.57 -0.67 -5.97
CA THR A 132 -3.08 0.69 -6.18
C THR A 132 -4.48 0.76 -5.61
N TYR A 133 -4.66 1.55 -4.56
CA TYR A 133 -5.95 1.82 -3.92
C TYR A 133 -6.55 3.08 -4.53
N LYS A 134 -7.56 2.91 -5.37
CA LYS A 134 -8.25 4.02 -6.02
C LYS A 134 -9.46 4.44 -5.19
N LEU A 135 -9.42 5.67 -4.69
CA LEU A 135 -10.40 6.21 -3.76
C LEU A 135 -11.45 7.01 -4.54
N THR A 136 -12.70 6.60 -4.45
CA THR A 136 -13.84 7.27 -5.11
C THR A 136 -14.86 7.73 -4.08
N GLU A 137 -15.65 8.74 -4.40
CA GLU A 137 -16.79 9.15 -3.58
C GLU A 137 -18.03 8.30 -3.92
N SER A 138 -18.92 8.08 -2.95
CA SER A 138 -20.17 7.31 -3.14
C SER A 138 -21.11 7.85 -4.22
N ASN A 139 -20.90 9.08 -4.68
CA ASN A 139 -21.71 9.77 -5.68
C ASN A 139 -20.97 10.13 -6.99
N SER A 140 -19.78 9.57 -7.26
CA SER A 140 -19.09 9.85 -8.53
C SER A 140 -19.80 9.16 -9.71
N ARG A 141 -20.76 9.85 -10.33
CA ARG A 141 -21.33 9.53 -11.65
C ARG A 141 -20.81 10.50 -12.69
#